data_AF-A0AAE0I0G5-F1
#
_entry.id   AF-A0AAE0I0G5-F1
#
_cell.length_a   1.000
_cell.length_b   1.000
_cell.length_c   1.000
_cell.angle_alpha   90.00
_cell.angle_beta   90.00
_cell.angle_gamma   90.00
#
_symmetry.space_group_name_H-M   'P 1'
#
loop_
_entity.id
_entity.type
_entity.pdbx_description
1 polymer ?
#
loop_
_entity_poly.entity_id
_entity_poly.type
_entity_poly.pdbx_seq_one_letter_code
_entity_poly.pdbx_strand_id
1 'polypeptide(L)'
;MTPLYRQGRDSRHRRACCALYRALLRQGKRVPVPDDIATGPWSASAEIGNLVRRGFRRNRKDISHRLIVAALKDGYKFLGMFGRVAQDTEGEEHASVITFLRENKKRVEAIHAKQAAERAAKPVSPHPDRVPILTLLPPTKKKPGPVYVATNRPRPLSELSGGVRKLPTLDDCMGYPFLRLGKPQSPELAGVIRRIVYTRQRNIRELLSMKKYEMSDAKIEDEWDGMMDLLAEGRKRKMGTTPSYGEIYEQWWQAGQEIAEKIKKGRRTKWYEEPERLWDRDWPEMKEISFADSWRIFGYELAIKLAAQQQDMVARGKALWKIALAERELAEKEAKERGERLVRPMGDQEMEMRENWKRAWSRRQVKERLAKMYEAEEKGDHETAKKLANRKFKVQVPLRVWDWKSKAKKASPKVVS
;
A
#
# COMPACT_ATOMS: atom_id res chain seq x y z
N MET A 1 38.27 -14.26 0.24
CA MET A 1 38.32 -13.80 -1.16
C MET A 1 37.07 -14.29 -1.90
N THR A 2 36.09 -13.41 -2.08
CA THR A 2 34.87 -13.69 -2.87
C THR A 2 35.25 -13.65 -4.36
N PRO A 3 34.84 -14.61 -5.21
CA PRO A 3 35.21 -14.58 -6.62
C PRO A 3 34.57 -13.35 -7.28
N LEU A 4 35.43 -12.49 -7.82
CA LEU A 4 35.13 -11.19 -8.42
C LEU A 4 34.37 -11.25 -9.76
N TYR A 5 33.95 -12.44 -10.20
CA TYR A 5 33.29 -12.63 -11.50
C TYR A 5 31.84 -13.09 -11.33
N ARG A 6 30.91 -12.14 -11.42
CA ARG A 6 29.45 -12.42 -11.50
C ARG A 6 29.00 -12.30 -12.95
N GLN A 7 28.91 -13.42 -13.65
CA GLN A 7 28.47 -13.45 -15.06
C GLN A 7 27.11 -12.78 -15.29
N GLY A 8 26.15 -12.88 -14.37
CA GLY A 8 24.87 -12.18 -14.47
C GLY A 8 24.95 -10.64 -14.49
N ARG A 9 26.13 -10.06 -14.18
CA ARG A 9 26.41 -8.62 -14.27
C ARG A 9 27.52 -8.29 -15.28
N ASP A 10 27.98 -9.26 -16.06
CA ASP A 10 28.96 -9.07 -17.12
C ASP A 10 28.24 -8.61 -18.41
N SER A 11 28.71 -7.51 -19.00
CA SER A 11 28.16 -6.99 -20.26
C SER A 11 28.27 -8.01 -21.40
N ARG A 12 29.28 -8.89 -21.38
CA ARG A 12 29.45 -9.98 -22.36
C ARG A 12 28.34 -11.03 -22.25
N HIS A 13 27.98 -11.40 -21.03
CA HIS A 13 26.90 -12.35 -20.78
C HIS A 13 25.54 -11.77 -21.17
N ARG A 14 25.27 -10.50 -20.83
CA ARG A 14 24.06 -9.79 -21.26
C ARG A 14 23.93 -9.82 -22.78
N ARG A 15 25.01 -9.52 -23.50
CA ARG A 15 25.04 -9.57 -24.97
C ARG A 15 24.78 -10.96 -25.54
N ALA A 16 25.47 -11.99 -25.04
CA ALA A 16 25.25 -13.37 -25.47
C ALA A 16 23.79 -13.81 -25.26
N CYS A 17 23.20 -13.47 -24.11
CA CYS A 17 21.80 -13.76 -23.82
C CYS A 17 20.85 -13.01 -24.76
N CYS A 18 21.08 -11.72 -25.04
CA CYS A 18 20.28 -10.95 -25.98
C CYS A 18 20.37 -11.50 -27.41
N ALA A 19 21.55 -11.92 -27.86
CA ALA A 19 21.75 -12.52 -29.17
C ALA A 19 20.99 -13.85 -29.29
N LEU A 20 21.13 -14.74 -28.30
CA LEU A 20 20.41 -16.01 -28.25
C LEU A 20 18.89 -15.81 -28.17
N TYR A 21 18.43 -14.87 -27.34
CA TYR A 21 17.01 -14.51 -27.23
C TYR A 21 16.43 -14.07 -28.58
N ARG A 22 17.11 -13.16 -29.29
CA ARG A 22 16.69 -12.70 -30.62
C ARG A 22 16.71 -13.83 -31.65
N ALA A 23 17.73 -14.69 -31.64
CA ALA A 23 17.84 -15.83 -32.53
C ALA A 23 16.69 -16.83 -32.32
N LEU A 24 16.37 -17.16 -31.07
CA LEU A 24 15.26 -18.05 -30.72
C LEU A 24 13.90 -17.47 -31.14
N LEU A 25 13.68 -16.17 -30.94
CA LEU A 25 12.44 -15.54 -31.40
C LEU A 25 12.32 -15.52 -32.92
N ARG A 26 13.44 -15.31 -33.64
CA ARG A 26 13.45 -15.32 -35.11
C ARG A 26 13.17 -16.71 -35.66
N GLN A 27 13.80 -17.75 -35.11
CA GLN A 27 13.57 -19.13 -35.55
C GLN A 27 12.22 -19.68 -35.10
N GLY A 28 11.78 -19.37 -33.88
CA GLY A 28 10.49 -19.80 -33.37
C GLY A 28 9.30 -19.24 -34.18
N LYS A 29 9.47 -18.10 -34.86
CA LYS A 29 8.46 -17.58 -35.80
C LYS A 29 8.33 -18.38 -37.09
N ARG A 30 9.38 -19.10 -37.49
CA ARG A 30 9.39 -19.91 -38.73
C ARG A 30 8.76 -21.28 -38.56
N VAL A 31 8.56 -21.72 -37.32
CA VAL A 31 7.90 -22.99 -37.01
C VAL A 31 6.42 -22.87 -37.41
N PRO A 32 5.92 -23.71 -38.33
CA PRO A 32 4.52 -23.72 -38.69
C PRO A 32 3.73 -24.37 -37.55
N VAL A 33 2.67 -23.70 -37.10
CA VAL A 33 1.84 -24.16 -35.99
C VAL A 33 0.38 -24.10 -36.45
N PRO A 34 -0.45 -25.13 -36.16
CA PRO A 34 -1.84 -25.16 -36.60
C PRO A 34 -2.72 -24.13 -35.85
N ASP A 35 -3.84 -23.77 -36.49
CA ASP A 35 -4.73 -22.70 -36.04
C ASP A 35 -5.43 -22.96 -34.70
N ASP A 36 -5.57 -24.22 -34.29
CA ASP A 36 -6.14 -24.64 -33.01
C ASP A 36 -5.34 -24.14 -31.79
N ILE A 37 -4.04 -23.91 -31.97
CA ILE A 37 -3.13 -23.36 -30.96
C ILE A 37 -3.04 -21.83 -31.07
N ALA A 38 -3.27 -21.26 -32.26
CA ALA A 38 -3.18 -19.85 -32.57
C ALA A 38 -4.32 -19.04 -31.93
N THR A 39 -4.22 -18.79 -30.62
CA THR A 39 -5.32 -18.17 -29.87
C THR A 39 -5.09 -16.67 -29.74
N GLY A 40 -5.60 -15.90 -30.71
CA GLY A 40 -5.66 -14.44 -30.64
C GLY A 40 -5.38 -13.74 -31.97
N PRO A 41 -5.50 -12.40 -32.03
CA PRO A 41 -5.21 -11.61 -33.23
C PRO A 41 -3.73 -11.67 -33.67
N TRP A 42 -2.88 -12.31 -32.86
CA TRP A 42 -1.45 -12.49 -33.10
C TRP A 42 -1.18 -13.98 -33.29
N SER A 43 -0.54 -14.31 -34.41
CA SER A 43 -0.42 -15.67 -34.95
C SER A 43 0.19 -16.70 -33.98
N ALA A 44 0.07 -17.97 -34.33
CA ALA A 44 0.63 -19.13 -33.66
C ALA A 44 2.12 -18.99 -33.25
N SER A 45 2.89 -18.18 -33.97
CA SER A 45 4.28 -17.78 -33.65
C SER A 45 4.43 -17.04 -32.31
N ALA A 46 3.34 -16.47 -31.77
CA ALA A 46 3.30 -15.74 -30.51
C ALA A 46 3.45 -16.67 -29.28
N GLU A 47 2.95 -17.90 -29.35
CA GLU A 47 3.00 -18.86 -28.23
C GLU A 47 4.42 -19.37 -27.96
N ILE A 48 5.13 -19.78 -29.01
CA ILE A 48 6.55 -20.15 -28.92
C ILE A 48 7.36 -18.96 -28.42
N GLY A 49 7.09 -17.75 -28.94
CA GLY A 49 7.72 -16.52 -28.47
C GLY A 49 7.45 -16.25 -26.98
N ASN A 50 6.24 -16.50 -26.49
CA ASN A 50 5.87 -16.33 -25.08
C ASN A 50 6.57 -17.35 -24.17
N LEU A 51 6.77 -18.58 -24.64
CA LEU A 51 7.55 -19.59 -23.92
C LEU A 51 9.03 -19.18 -23.81
N VAL A 52 9.64 -18.74 -24.91
CA VAL A 52 11.02 -18.21 -24.91
C VAL A 52 11.14 -17.05 -23.92
N ARG A 53 10.24 -16.06 -24.00
CA ARG A 53 10.21 -14.94 -23.05
C ARG A 53 10.09 -15.40 -21.59
N ARG A 54 9.21 -16.36 -21.29
CA ARG A 54 9.05 -16.92 -19.94
C ARG A 54 10.31 -17.63 -19.47
N GLY A 55 11.00 -18.37 -20.34
CA GLY A 55 12.28 -19.03 -20.05
C GLY A 55 13.35 -18.03 -19.62
N PHE A 56 13.59 -16.99 -20.41
CA PHE A 56 14.58 -15.94 -20.06
C PHE A 56 14.19 -15.17 -18.79
N ARG A 57 12.90 -14.88 -18.57
CA ARG A 57 12.45 -14.24 -17.32
C ARG A 57 12.69 -15.11 -16.10
N ARG A 58 12.48 -16.43 -16.20
CA ARG A 58 12.74 -17.38 -15.11
C ARG A 58 14.21 -17.36 -14.69
N ASN A 59 15.11 -17.33 -15.68
CA ASN A 59 16.54 -17.41 -15.44
C ASN A 59 17.21 -16.04 -15.20
N ARG A 60 16.46 -14.93 -15.23
CA ARG A 60 17.00 -13.56 -15.09
C ARG A 60 17.77 -13.34 -13.78
N LYS A 61 17.42 -14.07 -12.72
CA LYS A 61 18.03 -13.93 -11.38
C LYS A 61 19.14 -14.96 -11.12
N ASP A 62 19.44 -15.82 -12.09
CA ASP A 62 20.47 -16.82 -11.93
C ASP A 62 21.85 -16.16 -11.98
N ILE A 63 22.63 -16.35 -10.91
CA ILE A 63 23.97 -15.77 -10.77
C ILE A 63 25.04 -16.87 -10.83
N SER A 64 24.64 -18.13 -10.62
CA SER A 64 25.54 -19.28 -10.63
C SER A 64 25.99 -19.61 -12.05
N HIS A 65 27.31 -19.64 -12.27
CA HIS A 65 27.91 -20.00 -13.55
C HIS A 65 27.39 -21.33 -14.10
N ARG A 66 27.25 -22.34 -13.24
CA ARG A 66 26.77 -23.68 -13.63
C ARG A 66 25.35 -23.63 -14.19
N LEU A 67 24.47 -22.87 -13.53
CA LEU A 67 23.08 -22.70 -13.96
C LEU A 67 22.99 -21.91 -15.27
N ILE A 68 23.80 -20.85 -15.38
CA ILE A 68 23.89 -20.03 -16.60
C ILE A 68 24.35 -20.86 -17.79
N VAL A 69 25.44 -21.63 -17.65
CA VAL A 69 25.98 -22.47 -18.74
C VAL A 69 24.99 -23.56 -19.13
N ALA A 70 24.35 -24.22 -18.16
CA ALA A 70 23.33 -25.22 -18.44
C ALA A 70 22.16 -24.62 -19.23
N ALA A 71 21.61 -23.49 -18.76
CA ALA A 71 20.51 -22.81 -19.43
C ALA A 71 20.87 -22.32 -20.84
N LEU A 72 22.08 -21.78 -21.04
CA LEU A 72 22.56 -21.37 -22.36
C LEU A 72 22.71 -22.57 -23.31
N LYS A 73 23.30 -23.67 -22.83
CA LYS A 73 23.41 -24.91 -23.61
C LYS A 73 22.04 -25.40 -24.07
N ASP A 74 21.05 -25.39 -23.18
CA ASP A 74 19.68 -25.77 -23.54
C ASP A 74 19.06 -24.80 -24.54
N GLY A 75 19.28 -23.49 -24.39
CA GLY A 75 18.86 -22.50 -25.37
C GLY A 75 19.46 -22.71 -26.77
N TYR A 76 20.74 -23.08 -26.88
CA TYR A 76 21.35 -23.42 -28.16
C TYR A 76 20.80 -24.73 -28.76
N LYS A 77 20.48 -25.74 -27.93
CA LYS A 77 19.81 -26.96 -28.40
C LYS A 77 18.44 -26.63 -29.01
N PHE A 78 17.65 -25.78 -28.33
CA PHE A 78 16.35 -25.34 -28.84
C PHE A 78 16.47 -24.54 -30.14
N LEU A 79 17.53 -23.74 -30.29
CA LEU A 79 17.79 -23.02 -31.54
C LEU A 79 18.00 -23.98 -32.71
N GLY A 80 18.78 -25.05 -32.51
CA GLY A 80 18.97 -26.10 -33.51
C GLY A 80 17.69 -26.87 -33.81
N MET A 81 16.94 -27.25 -32.77
CA MET A 81 15.65 -27.92 -32.89
C MET A 81 14.63 -27.09 -33.69
N PHE A 82 14.49 -25.79 -33.39
CA PHE A 82 13.60 -24.91 -34.15
C PHE A 82 14.01 -24.78 -35.62
N GLY A 83 15.31 -24.81 -35.92
CA GLY A 83 15.79 -24.83 -37.30
C GLY A 83 15.32 -26.07 -38.07
N ARG A 84 15.39 -27.26 -37.44
CA ARG A 84 14.94 -28.53 -38.03
C ARG A 84 13.43 -28.59 -38.18
N VAL A 85 12.70 -28.28 -37.11
CA VAL A 85 11.22 -28.27 -37.08
C VAL A 85 10.62 -27.26 -38.07
N ALA A 86 11.34 -26.18 -38.38
CA ALA A 86 10.90 -25.22 -39.39
C ALA A 86 11.09 -25.73 -40.83
N GLN A 87 11.98 -26.70 -41.06
CA GLN A 87 12.26 -27.28 -42.38
C GLN A 87 11.41 -28.53 -42.63
N ASP A 88 11.21 -29.36 -41.60
CA ASP A 88 10.48 -30.61 -41.67
C ASP A 88 9.22 -30.55 -40.79
N THR A 89 8.07 -30.42 -41.44
CA THR A 89 6.76 -30.32 -40.77
C THR A 89 6.12 -31.67 -40.49
N GLU A 90 6.62 -32.74 -41.10
CA GLU A 90 6.09 -34.10 -40.91
C GLU A 90 6.96 -34.92 -39.94
N GLY A 91 8.13 -34.38 -39.57
CA GLY A 91 9.04 -34.99 -38.62
C GLY A 91 8.49 -35.16 -37.21
N GLU A 92 9.00 -36.17 -36.51
CA GLU A 92 8.64 -36.50 -35.11
C GLU A 92 8.90 -35.33 -34.14
N GLU A 93 9.96 -34.54 -34.40
CA GLU A 93 10.28 -33.35 -33.60
C GLU A 93 9.17 -32.29 -33.69
N HIS A 94 8.54 -32.12 -34.87
CA HIS A 94 7.43 -31.18 -35.05
C HIS A 94 6.20 -31.64 -34.29
N ALA A 95 5.83 -32.92 -34.43
CA ALA A 95 4.71 -33.52 -33.71
C ALA A 95 4.86 -33.36 -32.18
N SER A 96 6.06 -33.60 -31.65
CA SER A 96 6.40 -33.43 -30.23
C SER A 96 6.27 -31.97 -29.75
N VAL A 97 6.65 -31.00 -30.58
CA VAL A 97 6.45 -29.57 -30.25
C VAL A 97 4.96 -29.23 -30.23
N ILE A 98 4.18 -29.71 -31.19
CA ILE A 98 2.73 -29.43 -31.26
C ILE A 98 1.99 -30.05 -30.07
N THR A 99 2.30 -31.29 -29.69
CA THR A 99 1.71 -31.93 -28.50
C THR A 99 2.04 -31.14 -27.24
N PHE A 100 3.30 -30.73 -27.07
CA PHE A 100 3.71 -29.89 -25.94
C PHE A 100 2.96 -28.55 -25.89
N LEU A 101 2.77 -27.89 -27.04
CA LEU A 101 2.05 -26.62 -27.11
C LEU A 101 0.58 -26.80 -26.70
N ARG A 102 -0.09 -27.87 -27.17
CA ARG A 102 -1.48 -28.20 -26.79
C ARG A 102 -1.60 -28.47 -25.29
N GLU A 103 -0.71 -29.29 -24.73
CA GLU A 103 -0.71 -29.60 -23.29
C GLU A 103 -0.45 -28.35 -22.44
N ASN A 104 0.52 -27.53 -22.84
CA ASN A 104 0.84 -26.32 -22.12
C ASN A 104 -0.31 -25.30 -22.18
N LYS A 105 -1.03 -25.19 -23.31
CA LYS A 105 -2.25 -24.37 -23.42
C LYS A 105 -3.32 -24.83 -22.43
N LYS A 106 -3.68 -26.12 -22.43
CA LYS A 106 -4.63 -26.71 -21.47
C LYS A 106 -4.23 -26.44 -20.01
N ARG A 107 -2.94 -26.60 -19.69
CA ARG A 107 -2.42 -26.33 -18.34
C ARG A 107 -2.53 -24.87 -17.95
N VAL A 108 -2.21 -23.95 -18.86
CA VAL A 108 -2.31 -22.50 -18.63
C VAL A 108 -3.77 -22.10 -18.41
N GLU A 109 -4.69 -22.59 -19.24
CA GLU A 109 -6.14 -22.38 -19.09
C GLU A 109 -6.65 -22.89 -17.74
N ALA A 110 -6.24 -24.09 -17.30
CA ALA A 110 -6.60 -24.62 -15.99
C ALA A 110 -6.09 -23.75 -14.82
N ILE A 111 -4.87 -23.23 -14.92
CA ILE A 111 -4.31 -22.29 -13.93
C ILE A 111 -5.12 -20.99 -13.91
N HIS A 112 -5.43 -20.43 -15.08
CA HIS A 112 -6.25 -19.21 -15.17
C HIS A 112 -7.65 -19.42 -14.62
N ALA A 113 -8.30 -20.56 -14.92
CA ALA A 113 -9.61 -20.92 -14.38
C ALA A 113 -9.58 -21.05 -12.85
N LYS A 114 -8.57 -21.73 -12.29
CA LYS A 114 -8.38 -21.84 -10.84
C LYS A 114 -8.18 -20.46 -10.19
N GLN A 115 -7.33 -19.62 -10.78
CA GLN A 115 -7.10 -18.26 -10.28
C GLN A 115 -8.36 -17.39 -10.37
N ALA A 116 -9.15 -17.53 -11.44
CA ALA A 116 -10.41 -16.83 -11.59
C ALA A 116 -11.43 -17.27 -10.52
N ALA A 117 -11.54 -18.58 -10.26
CA ALA A 117 -12.39 -19.12 -9.20
C ALA A 117 -11.94 -18.65 -7.81
N GLU A 118 -10.64 -18.67 -7.50
CA GLU A 118 -10.11 -18.16 -6.23
C GLU A 118 -10.34 -16.65 -6.06
N ARG A 119 -10.26 -15.87 -7.15
CA ARG A 119 -10.56 -14.43 -7.13
C ARG A 119 -12.05 -14.18 -6.94
N ALA A 120 -12.92 -14.99 -7.51
CA ALA A 120 -14.36 -14.90 -7.31
C ALA A 120 -14.78 -15.29 -5.88
N ALA A 121 -14.11 -16.29 -5.29
CA ALA A 121 -14.41 -16.76 -3.93
C ALA A 121 -13.98 -15.79 -2.82
N LYS A 122 -12.92 -15.01 -3.05
CA LYS A 122 -12.49 -13.98 -2.09
C LYS A 122 -13.38 -12.75 -2.29
N PRO A 123 -14.04 -12.22 -1.25
CA PRO A 123 -14.77 -10.96 -1.39
C PRO A 123 -13.78 -9.85 -1.77
N VAL A 124 -13.80 -9.44 -3.04
CA VAL A 124 -12.90 -8.41 -3.60
C VAL A 124 -13.36 -7.00 -3.23
N SER A 125 -14.62 -6.83 -2.83
CA SER A 125 -15.19 -5.54 -2.47
C SER A 125 -14.92 -5.19 -1.00
N PRO A 126 -14.69 -3.90 -0.68
CA PRO A 126 -14.99 -3.42 0.67
C PRO A 126 -16.41 -3.90 1.00
N HIS A 127 -16.60 -4.45 2.21
CA HIS A 127 -17.93 -4.83 2.69
C HIS A 127 -18.89 -3.67 2.36
N PRO A 128 -20.01 -3.90 1.66
CA PRO A 128 -20.84 -2.83 1.08
C PRO A 128 -21.25 -1.76 2.11
N ASP A 129 -21.34 -2.16 3.38
CA ASP A 129 -21.72 -1.29 4.49
C ASP A 129 -20.57 -0.41 5.02
N ARG A 130 -19.32 -0.64 4.59
CA ARG A 130 -18.15 0.10 5.07
C ARG A 130 -17.89 1.35 4.24
N VAL A 131 -18.45 2.45 4.71
CA VAL A 131 -18.19 3.79 4.20
C VAL A 131 -16.74 4.22 4.52
N PRO A 132 -15.96 4.71 3.54
CA PRO A 132 -14.59 5.17 3.78
C PRO A 132 -14.57 6.40 4.69
N ILE A 133 -13.52 6.57 5.50
CA ILE A 133 -13.38 7.73 6.42
C ILE A 133 -13.23 9.03 5.65
N LEU A 134 -12.49 8.99 4.54
CA LEU A 134 -12.26 10.11 3.64
C LEU A 134 -12.80 9.79 2.25
N THR A 135 -13.48 10.75 1.65
CA THR A 135 -13.81 10.76 0.23
C THR A 135 -12.92 11.76 -0.49
N LEU A 136 -12.39 11.33 -1.64
CA LEU A 136 -11.65 12.21 -2.54
C LEU A 136 -12.66 12.99 -3.38
N LEU A 137 -12.61 14.32 -3.31
CA LEU A 137 -13.41 15.18 -4.18
C LEU A 137 -12.80 15.24 -5.58
N PRO A 138 -13.63 15.37 -6.64
CA PRO A 138 -13.11 15.59 -7.98
C PRO A 138 -12.31 16.91 -8.04
N PRO A 139 -11.20 16.94 -8.79
CA PRO A 139 -10.40 18.14 -8.92
C PRO A 139 -11.24 19.27 -9.55
N THR A 140 -11.20 20.45 -8.94
CA THR A 140 -11.92 21.64 -9.41
C THR A 140 -10.93 22.65 -9.97
N LYS A 141 -11.30 23.49 -10.94
CA LYS A 141 -10.42 24.53 -11.52
C LYS A 141 -9.70 25.39 -10.47
N LYS A 142 -10.36 25.68 -9.34
CA LYS A 142 -9.81 26.47 -8.21
C LYS A 142 -8.84 25.67 -7.32
N LYS A 143 -8.90 24.34 -7.32
CA LYS A 143 -8.08 23.43 -6.49
C LYS A 143 -7.71 22.19 -7.32
N PRO A 144 -6.59 22.25 -8.06
CA PRO A 144 -6.19 21.17 -8.96
C PRO A 144 -5.54 19.97 -8.25
N GLY A 145 -5.14 20.12 -6.99
CA GLY A 145 -4.56 19.04 -6.18
C GLY A 145 -5.63 18.16 -5.51
N PRO A 146 -5.23 17.03 -4.91
CA PRO A 146 -6.15 16.16 -4.19
C PRO A 146 -6.78 16.89 -3.00
N VAL A 147 -8.10 16.82 -2.88
CA VAL A 147 -8.86 17.42 -1.77
C VAL A 147 -9.74 16.34 -1.16
N TYR A 148 -9.57 16.11 0.14
CA TYR A 148 -10.32 15.11 0.89
C TYR A 148 -11.34 15.75 1.81
N VAL A 149 -12.51 15.12 1.93
CA VAL A 149 -13.57 15.49 2.86
C VAL A 149 -13.90 14.28 3.75
N ALA A 150 -14.27 14.55 4.99
CA ALA A 150 -14.72 13.53 5.93
C ALA A 150 -16.08 13.00 5.49
N THR A 151 -16.22 11.68 5.38
CA THR A 151 -17.48 11.09 4.89
C THR A 151 -18.52 10.96 5.99
N ASN A 152 -18.11 10.49 7.17
CA ASN A 152 -19.02 10.04 8.23
C ASN A 152 -18.54 10.41 9.64
N ARG A 153 -17.62 11.38 9.76
CA ARG A 153 -17.10 11.85 11.05
C ARG A 153 -17.14 13.37 11.11
N PRO A 154 -17.41 13.96 12.28
CA PRO A 154 -17.58 13.31 13.60
C PRO A 154 -18.94 12.61 13.77
N ARG A 155 -19.01 11.52 14.55
CA ARG A 155 -20.26 10.80 14.86
C ARG A 155 -20.80 11.20 16.24
N PRO A 156 -22.11 11.27 16.47
CA PRO A 156 -22.68 11.55 17.80
C PRO A 156 -22.43 10.40 18.79
N LEU A 157 -22.49 10.67 20.11
CA LEU A 157 -22.23 9.67 21.15
C LEU A 157 -23.18 8.45 21.08
N SER A 158 -24.41 8.64 20.60
CA SER A 158 -25.40 7.56 20.41
C SER A 158 -24.95 6.49 19.42
N GLU A 159 -24.13 6.86 18.43
CA GLU A 159 -23.58 5.94 17.42
C GLU A 159 -22.26 5.29 17.85
N LEU A 160 -21.68 5.73 18.97
CA LEU A 160 -20.40 5.21 19.46
C LEU A 160 -20.63 4.06 20.45
N SER A 161 -20.01 2.92 20.19
CA SER A 161 -20.02 1.77 21.10
C SER A 161 -19.33 2.10 22.43
N GLY A 162 -20.04 1.96 23.55
CA GLY A 162 -19.47 2.04 24.90
C GLY A 162 -19.67 3.36 25.64
N GLY A 163 -20.49 4.29 25.14
CA GLY A 163 -20.96 5.47 25.88
C GLY A 163 -19.89 6.50 26.27
N VAL A 164 -18.63 6.27 25.87
CA VAL A 164 -17.50 7.16 26.11
C VAL A 164 -16.81 7.46 24.78
N ARG A 165 -16.77 8.75 24.42
CA ARG A 165 -16.05 9.22 23.23
C ARG A 165 -14.54 9.12 23.46
N LYS A 166 -13.88 8.26 22.69
CA LYS A 166 -12.42 8.24 22.58
C LYS A 166 -12.02 9.12 21.39
N LEU A 167 -11.28 10.18 21.67
CA LEU A 167 -10.82 11.11 20.64
C LEU A 167 -9.82 10.42 19.70
N PRO A 168 -10.07 10.40 18.38
CA PRO A 168 -9.09 9.91 17.43
C PRO A 168 -7.81 10.75 17.46
N THR A 169 -6.66 10.09 17.39
CA THR A 169 -5.36 10.78 17.30
C THR A 169 -4.83 10.69 15.87
N LEU A 170 -4.45 11.84 15.29
CA LEU A 170 -3.68 11.87 14.06
C LEU A 170 -2.26 11.41 14.35
N ASP A 171 -1.79 10.44 13.58
CA ASP A 171 -0.46 9.87 13.71
C ASP A 171 0.18 9.79 12.32
N ASP A 172 1.50 9.69 12.27
CA ASP A 172 2.27 9.66 11.03
C ASP A 172 3.23 8.47 11.01
N CYS A 173 3.36 7.83 9.84
CA CYS A 173 4.38 6.83 9.60
C CYS A 173 5.11 7.14 8.30
N MET A 174 6.34 7.66 8.41
CA MET A 174 7.20 8.02 7.27
C MET A 174 6.49 8.96 6.27
N GLY A 175 5.77 9.95 6.79
CA GLY A 175 5.00 10.92 6.01
C GLY A 175 3.65 10.42 5.51
N TYR A 176 3.22 9.20 5.88
CA TYR A 176 1.87 8.72 5.65
C TYR A 176 0.96 9.00 6.86
N PRO A 177 0.07 10.00 6.79
CA PRO A 177 -0.82 10.32 7.90
C PRO A 177 -1.99 9.34 7.97
N PHE A 178 -2.32 8.89 9.18
CA PHE A 178 -3.47 8.05 9.43
C PHE A 178 -4.14 8.40 10.75
N LEU A 179 -5.42 8.08 10.85
CA LEU A 179 -6.20 8.33 12.05
C LEU A 179 -6.25 7.07 12.91
N ARG A 180 -5.74 7.15 14.13
CA ARG A 180 -5.81 6.08 15.12
C ARG A 180 -7.10 6.25 15.93
N LEU A 181 -8.08 5.40 15.61
CA LEU A 181 -9.39 5.40 16.29
C LEU A 181 -9.35 4.78 17.69
N GLY A 182 -8.37 3.92 17.97
CA GLY A 182 -8.21 3.23 19.25
C GLY A 182 -6.83 2.61 19.41
N LYS A 183 -6.55 2.11 20.62
CA LYS A 183 -5.35 1.31 20.96
C LYS A 183 -5.80 -0.09 21.41
N PRO A 184 -5.12 -1.17 20.96
CA PRO A 184 -4.05 -1.20 19.97
C PRO A 184 -4.53 -0.88 18.54
N GLN A 185 -3.61 -0.61 17.62
CA GLN A 185 -3.96 -0.41 16.20
C GLN A 185 -4.48 -1.71 15.59
N SER A 186 -5.48 -1.62 14.71
CA SER A 186 -5.93 -2.79 13.95
C SER A 186 -4.77 -3.39 13.12
N PRO A 187 -4.51 -4.70 13.19
CA PRO A 187 -3.43 -5.36 12.45
C PRO A 187 -3.51 -5.12 10.93
N GLU A 188 -4.73 -5.00 10.38
CA GLU A 188 -4.99 -4.75 8.96
C GLU A 188 -4.45 -3.39 8.53
N LEU A 189 -4.78 -2.33 9.28
CA LEU A 189 -4.27 -0.98 9.04
C LEU A 189 -2.74 -0.95 9.15
N ALA A 190 -2.16 -1.61 10.15
CA ALA A 190 -0.72 -1.71 10.29
C ALA A 190 -0.06 -2.46 9.12
N GLY A 191 -0.71 -3.51 8.58
CA GLY A 191 -0.27 -4.23 7.39
C GLY A 191 -0.29 -3.35 6.13
N VAL A 192 -1.36 -2.59 5.93
CA VAL A 192 -1.50 -1.66 4.79
C VAL A 192 -0.47 -0.53 4.87
N ILE A 193 -0.32 0.11 6.04
CA ILE A 193 0.67 1.19 6.23
C ILE A 193 2.08 0.66 5.97
N ARG A 194 2.44 -0.50 6.51
CA ARG A 194 3.74 -1.12 6.24
C ARG A 194 3.97 -1.31 4.74
N ARG A 195 3.00 -1.89 4.02
CA ARG A 195 3.11 -2.08 2.57
C ARG A 195 3.36 -0.75 1.83
N ILE A 196 2.59 0.29 2.15
CA ILE A 196 2.73 1.62 1.53
C ILE A 196 4.12 2.21 1.83
N VAL A 197 4.55 2.17 3.09
CA VAL A 197 5.86 2.69 3.51
C VAL A 197 7.00 1.94 2.84
N TYR A 198 6.94 0.60 2.75
CA TYR A 198 7.95 -0.19 2.05
C TYR A 198 8.03 0.14 0.56
N THR A 199 6.89 0.30 -0.11
CA THR A 199 6.87 0.71 -1.53
C THR A 199 7.49 2.10 -1.70
N ARG A 200 7.16 3.06 -0.84
CA ARG A 200 7.75 4.40 -0.87
C ARG A 200 9.26 4.35 -0.63
N GLN A 201 9.73 3.63 0.38
CA GLN A 201 11.16 3.47 0.68
C GLN A 201 11.92 2.84 -0.48
N ARG A 202 11.32 1.82 -1.13
CA ARG A 202 11.90 1.21 -2.33
C ARG A 202 12.05 2.24 -3.45
N ASN A 203 11.00 3.00 -3.74
CA ASN A 203 11.02 4.02 -4.79
C ASN A 203 12.04 5.13 -4.49
N ILE A 204 12.13 5.59 -3.24
CA ILE A 204 13.14 6.58 -2.84
C ILE A 204 14.56 6.01 -3.03
N ARG A 205 14.79 4.77 -2.58
CA ARG A 205 16.09 4.11 -2.73
C ARG A 205 16.49 3.98 -4.20
N GLU A 206 15.55 3.59 -5.04
CA GLU A 206 15.75 3.45 -6.49
C GLU A 206 16.07 4.82 -7.13
N LEU A 207 15.32 5.87 -6.80
CA LEU A 207 15.61 7.21 -7.31
C LEU A 207 17.03 7.68 -6.91
N LEU A 208 17.43 7.38 -5.66
CA LEU A 208 18.76 7.72 -5.16
C LEU A 208 19.87 6.88 -5.80
N SER A 209 19.64 5.59 -6.09
CA SER A 209 20.63 4.75 -6.80
C SER A 209 20.84 5.25 -8.23
N MET A 210 19.75 5.60 -8.91
CA MET A 210 19.79 6.16 -10.26
C MET A 210 20.61 7.43 -10.30
N LYS A 211 20.33 8.37 -9.39
CA LYS A 211 21.03 9.65 -9.33
C LYS A 211 22.54 9.49 -9.04
N LYS A 212 22.93 8.45 -8.29
CA LYS A 212 24.29 8.32 -7.76
C LYS A 212 25.21 7.44 -8.61
N TYR A 213 24.71 6.35 -9.19
CA TYR A 213 25.56 5.31 -9.79
C TYR A 213 25.09 4.90 -11.19
N GLU A 214 23.79 4.67 -11.38
CA GLU A 214 23.32 4.01 -12.61
C GLU A 214 23.34 4.96 -13.83
N MET A 215 23.27 6.28 -13.60
CA MET A 215 23.35 7.27 -14.67
C MET A 215 24.74 7.40 -15.32
N SER A 216 25.83 7.25 -14.55
CA SER A 216 27.18 7.26 -15.14
C SER A 216 27.41 5.99 -15.95
N ASP A 217 27.00 4.86 -15.40
CA ASP A 217 27.17 3.56 -16.04
C ASP A 217 26.34 3.47 -17.32
N ALA A 218 25.12 4.03 -17.32
CA ALA A 218 24.27 4.04 -18.50
C ALA A 218 24.85 4.89 -19.64
N LYS A 219 25.51 6.02 -19.34
CA LYS A 219 26.20 6.82 -20.36
C LYS A 219 27.37 6.06 -20.98
N ILE A 220 28.16 5.38 -20.16
CA ILE A 220 29.28 4.56 -20.63
C ILE A 220 28.76 3.40 -21.50
N GLU A 221 27.62 2.80 -21.15
CA GLU A 221 26.98 1.77 -21.97
C GLU A 221 26.54 2.32 -23.33
N ASP A 222 25.95 3.52 -23.38
CA ASP A 222 25.58 4.18 -24.65
C ASP A 222 26.79 4.57 -25.51
N GLU A 223 27.85 5.10 -24.89
CA GLU A 223 29.12 5.40 -25.58
C GLU A 223 29.72 4.13 -26.19
N TRP A 224 29.64 3.03 -25.44
CA TRP A 224 30.12 1.74 -25.89
C TRP A 224 29.26 1.16 -27.02
N ASP A 225 27.93 1.22 -26.93
CA ASP A 225 27.03 0.82 -28.02
C ASP A 225 27.29 1.64 -29.29
N GLY A 226 27.48 2.96 -29.15
CA GLY A 226 27.89 3.83 -30.25
C GLY A 226 29.22 3.41 -30.88
N MET A 227 30.21 3.03 -30.07
CA MET A 227 31.50 2.51 -30.58
C MET A 227 31.33 1.17 -31.30
N MET A 228 30.44 0.30 -30.82
CA MET A 228 30.19 -1.01 -31.45
C MET A 228 29.45 -0.88 -32.77
N ASP A 229 28.50 0.07 -32.88
CA ASP A 229 27.83 0.36 -34.14
C ASP A 229 28.83 0.89 -35.18
N LEU A 230 29.76 1.75 -34.77
CA LEU A 230 30.85 2.24 -35.63
C LEU A 230 31.73 1.10 -36.14
N LEU A 231 32.02 0.11 -35.29
CA LEU A 231 32.80 -1.07 -35.68
C LEU A 231 32.00 -2.05 -36.56
N ALA A 232 30.69 -2.16 -36.37
CA ALA A 232 29.83 -3.12 -37.07
C ALA A 232 29.48 -2.66 -38.50
N GLU A 233 29.29 -1.36 -38.73
CA GLU A 233 28.74 -0.88 -40.00
C GLU A 233 29.79 -0.38 -41.00
N GLY A 234 31.03 -0.04 -40.60
CA GLY A 234 31.99 0.68 -41.47
C GLY A 234 31.45 2.01 -42.03
N ARG A 235 30.21 2.36 -41.69
CA ARG A 235 29.50 3.58 -41.99
C ARG A 235 29.43 4.35 -40.69
N LYS A 236 29.89 5.59 -40.74
CA LYS A 236 29.55 6.58 -39.73
C LYS A 236 28.02 6.61 -39.67
N ARG A 237 27.43 6.37 -38.49
CA ARG A 237 26.14 6.96 -38.20
C ARG A 237 26.26 8.42 -38.65
N LYS A 238 25.53 8.83 -39.68
CA LYS A 238 25.11 10.23 -39.72
C LYS A 238 24.33 10.33 -38.43
N MET A 239 24.88 11.03 -37.43
CA MET A 239 24.10 11.61 -36.35
C MET A 239 23.05 12.46 -37.04
N GLY A 240 22.00 11.80 -37.57
CA GLY A 240 20.76 12.45 -37.93
C GLY A 240 20.33 13.03 -36.61
N THR A 241 20.35 14.35 -36.54
CA THR A 241 20.10 15.19 -35.38
C THR A 241 19.07 14.49 -34.51
N THR A 242 19.53 13.71 -33.53
CA THR A 242 18.68 13.22 -32.46
C THR A 242 18.12 14.52 -31.91
N PRO A 243 16.78 14.72 -31.89
CA PRO A 243 16.21 15.99 -31.48
C PRO A 243 16.93 16.39 -30.20
N SER A 244 17.52 17.58 -30.21
CA SER A 244 18.43 18.00 -29.15
C SER A 244 17.74 17.75 -27.84
N TYR A 245 18.47 17.32 -26.80
CA TYR A 245 17.91 17.07 -25.46
C TYR A 245 16.96 18.20 -25.02
N GLY A 246 17.20 19.45 -25.43
CA GLY A 246 16.30 20.59 -25.24
C GLY A 246 14.96 20.50 -26.00
N GLU A 247 14.91 19.99 -27.22
CA GLU A 247 13.68 19.85 -28.03
C GLU A 247 12.77 18.72 -27.51
N ILE A 248 13.36 17.59 -27.12
CA ILE A 248 12.61 16.49 -26.48
C ILE A 248 12.14 16.93 -25.09
N TYR A 249 13.00 17.62 -24.34
CA TYR A 249 12.65 18.18 -23.03
C TYR A 249 11.54 19.21 -23.14
N GLU A 250 11.57 20.11 -24.13
CA GLU A 250 10.54 21.15 -24.29
C GLU A 250 9.21 20.53 -24.75
N GLN A 251 9.24 19.52 -25.63
CA GLN A 251 8.03 18.77 -25.99
C GLN A 251 7.47 17.98 -24.80
N TRP A 252 8.32 17.38 -23.96
CA TRP A 252 7.90 16.66 -22.75
C TRP A 252 7.43 17.59 -21.63
N TRP A 253 8.08 18.75 -21.48
CA TRP A 253 7.70 19.78 -20.53
C TRP A 253 6.39 20.43 -20.95
N GLN A 254 6.21 20.74 -22.24
CA GLN A 254 4.95 21.21 -22.80
C GLN A 254 3.85 20.14 -22.71
N ALA A 255 4.14 18.87 -23.01
CA ALA A 255 3.17 17.77 -22.82
C ALA A 255 2.83 17.57 -21.34
N GLY A 256 3.80 17.67 -20.44
CA GLY A 256 3.62 17.62 -19.00
C GLY A 256 2.80 18.81 -18.48
N GLN A 257 3.03 20.01 -19.01
CA GLN A 257 2.24 21.21 -18.72
C GLN A 257 0.84 21.12 -19.29
N GLU A 258 0.66 20.60 -20.51
CA GLU A 258 -0.65 20.34 -21.12
C GLU A 258 -1.44 19.29 -20.32
N ILE A 259 -0.77 18.26 -19.83
CA ILE A 259 -1.40 17.23 -19.00
C ILE A 259 -1.72 17.82 -17.62
N ALA A 260 -0.84 18.63 -17.03
CA ALA A 260 -1.12 19.37 -15.80
C ALA A 260 -2.28 20.37 -15.98
N GLU A 261 -2.41 21.00 -17.15
CA GLU A 261 -3.53 21.83 -17.59
C GLU A 261 -4.82 21.01 -17.78
N LYS A 262 -4.74 19.81 -18.38
CA LYS A 262 -5.87 18.88 -18.53
C LYS A 262 -6.37 18.38 -17.16
N ILE A 263 -5.43 18.13 -16.23
CA ILE A 263 -5.70 17.80 -14.82
C ILE A 263 -6.33 19.01 -14.09
N LYS A 264 -5.80 20.23 -14.28
CA LYS A 264 -6.39 21.49 -13.79
C LYS A 264 -7.82 21.72 -14.31
N LYS A 265 -8.11 21.31 -15.55
CA LYS A 265 -9.42 21.42 -16.20
C LYS A 265 -10.40 20.31 -15.78
N GLY A 266 -10.06 19.47 -14.81
CA GLY A 266 -10.96 18.46 -14.25
C GLY A 266 -11.20 17.25 -15.17
N ARG A 267 -10.49 17.16 -16.30
CA ARG A 267 -10.51 15.95 -17.13
C ARG A 267 -9.61 14.93 -16.45
N ARG A 268 -10.20 13.90 -15.85
CA ARG A 268 -9.49 12.71 -15.36
C ARG A 268 -8.66 12.14 -16.52
N THR A 269 -7.36 12.42 -16.56
CA THR A 269 -6.44 11.51 -17.22
C THR A 269 -6.27 10.32 -16.28
N LYS A 270 -6.67 9.16 -16.80
CA LYS A 270 -6.76 7.86 -16.13
C LYS A 270 -5.34 7.30 -15.85
N TRP A 271 -4.47 8.10 -15.23
CA TRP A 271 -3.06 7.79 -14.95
C TRP A 271 -2.86 6.50 -14.13
N TYR A 272 -3.87 6.11 -13.34
CA TYR A 272 -3.81 4.97 -12.43
C TYR A 272 -4.29 3.64 -13.01
N GLU A 273 -5.01 3.63 -14.13
CA GLU A 273 -5.63 2.38 -14.62
C GLU A 273 -5.02 1.85 -15.92
N GLU A 274 -4.30 2.69 -16.70
CA GLU A 274 -3.68 2.27 -17.95
C GLU A 274 -2.31 2.95 -18.16
N PRO A 275 -1.25 2.54 -17.44
CA PRO A 275 0.10 2.95 -17.79
C PRO A 275 0.44 2.53 -19.22
N GLU A 276 -0.18 1.45 -19.72
CA GLU A 276 0.00 0.87 -21.06
C GLU A 276 -0.47 1.80 -22.20
N ARG A 277 -1.55 2.60 -22.03
CA ARG A 277 -2.04 3.50 -23.09
C ARG A 277 -1.09 4.65 -23.45
N LEU A 278 -0.14 5.00 -22.58
CA LEU A 278 0.90 5.99 -22.89
C LEU A 278 1.98 5.40 -23.81
N TRP A 279 2.10 4.07 -23.86
CA TRP A 279 2.97 3.34 -24.77
C TRP A 279 2.28 3.01 -26.11
N ASP A 280 0.94 3.06 -26.16
CA ASP A 280 0.12 2.73 -27.34
C ASP A 280 -0.28 3.93 -28.21
N ARG A 281 -0.07 5.16 -27.73
CA ARG A 281 -0.43 6.37 -28.50
C ARG A 281 0.70 6.74 -29.45
N ASP A 282 0.61 6.23 -30.69
CA ASP A 282 1.39 6.63 -31.88
C ASP A 282 2.75 7.23 -31.53
N TRP A 283 3.58 6.48 -30.80
CA TRP A 283 4.90 6.94 -30.49
C TRP A 283 5.67 6.94 -31.82
N PRO A 284 6.09 8.11 -32.34
CA PRO A 284 6.74 8.17 -33.64
C PRO A 284 7.94 7.25 -33.59
N GLU A 285 7.96 6.23 -34.46
CA GLU A 285 9.01 5.22 -34.64
C GLU A 285 10.27 5.57 -33.86
N MET A 286 10.30 5.17 -32.58
CA MET A 286 11.33 5.61 -31.67
C MET A 286 12.58 4.86 -32.06
N LYS A 287 13.33 5.44 -33.00
CA LYS A 287 14.71 5.10 -33.27
C LYS A 287 15.41 5.12 -31.92
N GLU A 288 15.70 3.91 -31.44
CA GLU A 288 16.60 3.53 -30.36
C GLU A 288 16.85 4.64 -29.32
N ILE A 289 15.96 4.76 -28.33
CA ILE A 289 16.27 5.55 -27.13
C ILE A 289 17.54 5.00 -26.52
N SER A 290 18.49 5.88 -26.23
CA SER A 290 19.70 5.51 -25.48
C SER A 290 19.32 4.95 -24.10
N PHE A 291 20.13 4.03 -23.59
CA PHE A 291 19.93 3.46 -22.27
C PHE A 291 19.93 4.56 -21.19
N ALA A 292 20.84 5.53 -21.25
CA ALA A 292 20.88 6.66 -20.33
C ALA A 292 19.61 7.52 -20.39
N ASP A 293 19.04 7.76 -21.57
CA ASP A 293 17.79 8.52 -21.69
C ASP A 293 16.60 7.73 -21.12
N SER A 294 16.58 6.41 -21.30
CA SER A 294 15.55 5.56 -20.65
C SER A 294 15.62 5.65 -19.12
N TRP A 295 16.82 5.69 -18.54
CA TRP A 295 17.01 5.87 -17.09
C TRP A 295 16.63 7.27 -16.62
N ARG A 296 16.91 8.32 -17.40
CA ARG A 296 16.45 9.68 -17.09
C ARG A 296 14.93 9.75 -17.06
N ILE A 297 14.26 9.23 -18.10
CA ILE A 297 12.80 9.19 -18.17
C ILE A 297 12.23 8.47 -16.96
N PHE A 298 12.77 7.29 -16.63
CA PHE A 298 12.33 6.53 -15.46
C PHE A 298 12.55 7.29 -14.14
N GLY A 299 13.72 7.93 -13.97
CA GLY A 299 14.03 8.75 -12.81
C GLY A 299 13.06 9.93 -12.64
N TYR A 300 12.71 10.62 -13.73
CA TYR A 300 11.72 11.68 -13.72
C TYR A 300 10.32 11.17 -13.37
N GLU A 301 9.88 10.06 -13.96
CA GLU A 301 8.61 9.45 -13.60
C GLU A 301 8.53 9.13 -12.11
N LEU A 302 9.60 8.57 -11.56
CA LEU A 302 9.68 8.20 -10.15
C LEU A 302 9.65 9.44 -9.25
N ALA A 303 10.33 10.51 -9.64
CA ALA A 303 10.29 11.80 -8.95
C ALA A 303 8.88 12.41 -8.98
N ILE A 304 8.20 12.41 -10.14
CA ILE A 304 6.82 12.88 -10.29
C ILE A 304 5.86 12.04 -9.43
N LYS A 305 6.00 10.71 -9.45
CA LYS A 305 5.21 9.79 -8.62
C LYS A 305 5.39 10.09 -7.14
N LEU A 306 6.63 10.30 -6.67
CA LEU A 306 6.91 10.64 -5.27
C LEU A 306 6.36 12.03 -4.88
N ALA A 307 6.46 13.02 -5.77
CA ALA A 307 5.92 14.36 -5.53
C ALA A 307 4.38 14.34 -5.45
N ALA A 308 3.70 13.64 -6.36
CA ALA A 308 2.26 13.46 -6.34
C ALA A 308 1.80 12.71 -5.07
N GLN A 309 2.52 11.65 -4.69
CA GLN A 309 2.28 10.94 -3.43
C GLN A 309 2.42 11.87 -2.21
N GLN A 310 3.44 12.72 -2.17
CA GLN A 310 3.63 13.67 -1.09
C GLN A 310 2.47 14.67 -0.99
N GLN A 311 2.03 15.23 -2.12
CA GLN A 311 0.88 16.14 -2.15
C GLN A 311 -0.41 15.46 -1.67
N ASP A 312 -0.64 14.21 -2.08
CA ASP A 312 -1.77 13.40 -1.64
C ASP A 312 -1.74 13.16 -0.12
N MET A 313 -0.58 12.79 0.42
CA MET A 313 -0.41 12.57 1.86
C MET A 313 -0.65 13.87 2.65
N VAL A 314 -0.12 15.01 2.20
CA VAL A 314 -0.36 16.31 2.85
C VAL A 314 -1.86 16.65 2.83
N ALA A 315 -2.54 16.43 1.71
CA ALA A 315 -3.98 16.67 1.60
C ALA A 315 -4.80 15.76 2.53
N ARG A 316 -4.47 14.47 2.60
CA ARG A 316 -5.08 13.52 3.55
C ARG A 316 -4.84 13.95 4.99
N GLY A 317 -3.59 14.28 5.35
CA GLY A 317 -3.22 14.72 6.69
C GLY A 317 -4.02 15.94 7.13
N LYS A 318 -4.17 16.94 6.26
CA LYS A 318 -5.02 18.12 6.52
C LYS A 318 -6.48 17.75 6.74
N ALA A 319 -7.04 16.82 5.95
CA ALA A 319 -8.42 16.38 6.11
C ALA A 319 -8.63 15.56 7.40
N LEU A 320 -7.72 14.65 7.73
CA LEU A 320 -7.75 13.89 8.97
C LEU A 320 -7.59 14.78 10.21
N TRP A 321 -6.75 15.82 10.12
CA TRP A 321 -6.61 16.80 11.18
C TRP A 321 -7.92 17.55 11.45
N LYS A 322 -8.63 17.97 10.40
CA LYS A 322 -9.96 18.57 10.53
C LYS A 322 -10.96 17.64 11.22
N ILE A 323 -10.93 16.34 10.92
CA ILE A 323 -11.75 15.35 11.62
C ILE A 323 -11.40 15.32 13.11
N ALA A 324 -10.11 15.26 13.45
CA ALA A 324 -9.68 15.23 14.85
C ALA A 324 -10.10 16.49 15.63
N LEU A 325 -10.06 17.66 14.99
CA LEU A 325 -10.57 18.91 15.58
C LEU A 325 -12.08 18.88 15.77
N ALA A 326 -12.84 18.49 14.74
CA ALA A 326 -14.31 18.40 14.84
C ALA A 326 -14.77 17.37 15.89
N GLU A 327 -14.05 16.25 16.03
CA GLU A 327 -14.29 15.25 17.09
C GLU A 327 -14.03 15.81 18.49
N ARG A 328 -13.03 16.69 18.66
CA ARG A 328 -12.76 17.39 19.92
C ARG A 328 -13.85 18.39 20.27
N GLU A 329 -14.23 19.23 19.31
CA GLU A 329 -15.32 20.20 19.49
C GLU A 329 -16.64 19.50 19.87
N LEU A 330 -16.96 18.39 19.19
CA LEU A 330 -18.15 17.61 19.52
C LEU A 330 -18.04 16.98 20.92
N ALA A 331 -16.86 16.49 21.31
CA ALA A 331 -16.63 15.97 22.66
C ALA A 331 -16.86 17.02 23.75
N GLU A 332 -16.41 18.25 23.51
CA GLU A 332 -16.60 19.37 24.44
C GLU A 332 -18.07 19.75 24.58
N LYS A 333 -18.81 19.82 23.46
CA LYS A 333 -20.27 20.06 23.48
C LYS A 333 -21.00 18.99 24.28
N GLU A 334 -20.74 17.72 24.00
CA GLU A 334 -21.34 16.59 24.71
C GLU A 334 -20.92 16.51 26.20
N ALA A 335 -19.72 16.98 26.53
CA ALA A 335 -19.28 17.08 27.92
C ALA A 335 -20.01 18.20 28.67
N LYS A 336 -20.22 19.35 28.02
CA LYS A 336 -21.03 20.45 28.58
C LYS A 336 -22.48 20.02 28.79
N GLU A 337 -23.12 19.44 27.79
CA GLU A 337 -24.49 18.93 27.90
C GLU A 337 -24.65 17.87 28.99
N ARG A 338 -23.68 16.96 29.14
CA ARG A 338 -23.67 16.00 30.25
C ARG A 338 -23.47 16.67 31.60
N GLY A 339 -22.57 17.66 31.68
CA GLY A 339 -22.39 18.48 32.87
C GLY A 339 -23.69 19.19 33.27
N GLU A 340 -24.37 19.81 32.32
CA GLU A 340 -25.66 20.48 32.52
C GLU A 340 -26.76 19.51 32.93
N ARG A 341 -26.87 18.33 32.30
CA ARG A 341 -27.82 17.27 32.72
C ARG A 341 -27.56 16.81 34.15
N LEU A 342 -26.29 16.74 34.59
CA LEU A 342 -25.92 16.36 35.96
C LEU A 342 -26.07 17.51 36.98
N VAL A 343 -26.15 18.76 36.52
CA VAL A 343 -26.32 19.96 37.36
C VAL A 343 -27.80 20.37 37.48
N ARG A 344 -28.69 19.86 36.61
CA ARG A 344 -30.13 19.96 36.85
C ARG A 344 -30.43 19.47 38.28
N PRO A 345 -31.18 20.24 39.09
CA PRO A 345 -31.50 19.81 40.44
C PRO A 345 -32.13 18.43 40.36
N MET A 346 -31.54 17.45 41.05
CA MET A 346 -32.19 16.16 41.28
C MET A 346 -33.60 16.47 41.78
N GLY A 347 -34.62 15.96 41.09
CA GLY A 347 -35.99 16.11 41.57
C GLY A 347 -36.11 15.56 42.99
N ASP A 348 -37.05 16.05 43.78
CA ASP A 348 -37.20 15.72 45.20
C ASP A 348 -37.19 14.20 45.48
N GLN A 349 -37.70 13.40 44.55
CA GLN A 349 -37.69 11.93 44.60
C GLN A 349 -36.29 11.29 44.56
N GLU A 350 -35.33 11.85 43.81
CA GLU A 350 -33.95 11.34 43.75
C GLU A 350 -33.16 11.70 45.02
N MET A 351 -33.42 12.88 45.59
CA MET A 351 -32.88 13.27 46.89
C MET A 351 -33.39 12.37 48.01
N GLU A 352 -34.69 12.05 47.99
CA GLU A 352 -35.33 11.15 48.95
C GLU A 352 -34.81 9.71 48.84
N MET A 353 -34.64 9.17 47.63
CA MET A 353 -34.00 7.86 47.43
C MET A 353 -32.59 7.82 48.00
N ARG A 354 -31.82 8.89 47.82
CA ARG A 354 -30.44 8.97 48.32
C ARG A 354 -30.36 9.04 49.84
N GLU A 355 -31.26 9.78 50.48
CA GLU A 355 -31.45 9.80 51.93
C GLU A 355 -31.85 8.42 52.47
N ASN A 356 -32.83 7.77 51.82
CA ASN A 356 -33.27 6.42 52.19
C ASN A 356 -32.16 5.38 52.05
N TRP A 357 -31.33 5.48 51.01
CA TRP A 357 -30.20 4.58 50.83
C TRP A 357 -29.11 4.77 51.89
N LYS A 358 -28.79 6.02 52.26
CA LYS A 358 -27.89 6.31 53.39
C LYS A 358 -28.44 5.73 54.70
N ARG A 359 -29.74 5.91 54.97
CA ARG A 359 -30.40 5.36 56.16
C ARG A 359 -30.34 3.82 56.17
N ALA A 360 -30.63 3.17 55.05
CA ALA A 360 -30.56 1.72 54.92
C ALA A 360 -29.13 1.19 55.12
N TRP A 361 -28.14 1.88 54.56
CA TRP A 361 -26.73 1.50 54.69
C TRP A 361 -26.22 1.68 56.12
N SER A 362 -26.57 2.78 56.79
CA SER A 362 -26.28 2.98 58.21
C SER A 362 -26.94 1.89 59.07
N ARG A 363 -28.19 1.51 58.80
CA ARG A 363 -28.87 0.41 59.50
C ARG A 363 -28.14 -0.93 59.34
N ARG A 364 -27.63 -1.22 58.14
CA ARG A 364 -26.84 -2.44 57.88
C ARG A 364 -25.53 -2.46 58.68
N GLN A 365 -24.82 -1.35 58.73
CA GLN A 365 -23.58 -1.24 59.51
C GLN A 365 -23.83 -1.36 61.03
N VAL A 366 -24.94 -0.80 61.53
CA VAL A 366 -25.37 -1.01 62.92
C VAL A 366 -25.60 -2.50 63.18
N LYS A 367 -26.34 -3.18 62.29
CA LYS A 367 -26.69 -4.59 62.44
C LYS A 367 -25.48 -5.52 62.43
N GLU A 368 -24.53 -5.32 61.51
CA GLU A 368 -23.27 -6.08 61.47
C GLU A 368 -22.41 -5.85 62.71
N ARG A 369 -22.44 -4.65 63.30
CA ARG A 369 -21.69 -4.36 64.53
C ARG A 369 -22.34 -5.02 65.75
N LEU A 370 -23.66 -4.99 65.84
CA LEU A 370 -24.38 -5.67 66.92
C LEU A 370 -24.12 -7.19 66.86
N ALA A 371 -24.15 -7.79 65.67
CA ALA A 371 -23.81 -9.20 65.49
C ALA A 371 -22.38 -9.52 65.99
N LYS A 372 -21.38 -8.70 65.62
CA LYS A 372 -19.99 -8.85 66.10
C LYS A 372 -19.82 -8.60 67.59
N MET A 373 -20.65 -7.74 68.17
CA MET A 373 -20.64 -7.47 69.61
C MET A 373 -21.19 -8.67 70.37
N TYR A 374 -22.33 -9.23 69.95
CA TYR A 374 -22.91 -10.43 70.54
C TYR A 374 -21.99 -11.65 70.40
N GLU A 375 -21.36 -11.85 69.23
CA GLU A 375 -20.36 -12.92 69.04
C GLU A 375 -19.14 -12.76 69.95
N ALA A 376 -18.75 -11.53 70.31
CA ALA A 376 -17.65 -11.28 71.24
C ALA A 376 -18.05 -11.53 72.69
N GLU A 377 -19.29 -11.18 73.07
CA GLU A 377 -19.86 -11.48 74.39
C GLU A 377 -20.02 -12.98 74.62
N GLU A 378 -20.51 -13.74 73.62
CA GLU A 378 -20.63 -15.21 73.71
C GLU A 378 -19.28 -15.90 73.89
N LYS A 379 -18.20 -15.29 73.40
CA LYS A 379 -16.82 -15.80 73.55
C LYS A 379 -16.14 -15.35 74.85
N GLY A 380 -16.83 -14.61 75.71
CA GLY A 380 -16.29 -14.08 76.97
C GLY A 380 -15.30 -12.92 76.82
N ASP A 381 -15.15 -12.35 75.61
CA ASP A 381 -14.26 -11.21 75.35
C ASP A 381 -15.00 -9.89 75.59
N HIS A 382 -15.26 -9.62 76.88
CA HIS A 382 -15.99 -8.45 77.33
C HIS A 382 -15.30 -7.13 76.97
N GLU A 383 -13.97 -7.12 76.80
CA GLU A 383 -13.24 -5.91 76.43
C GLU A 383 -13.49 -5.53 74.96
N THR A 384 -13.51 -6.52 74.06
CA THR A 384 -13.81 -6.30 72.64
C THR A 384 -15.27 -5.91 72.42
N ALA A 385 -16.21 -6.53 73.14
CA ALA A 385 -17.62 -6.15 73.12
C ALA A 385 -17.82 -4.69 73.57
N LYS A 386 -17.19 -4.29 74.68
CA LYS A 386 -17.27 -2.91 75.21
C LYS A 386 -16.63 -1.88 74.28
N LYS A 387 -15.53 -2.24 73.60
CA LYS A 387 -14.91 -1.40 72.55
C LYS A 387 -15.82 -1.25 71.32
N LEU A 388 -16.51 -2.31 70.91
CA LEU A 388 -17.48 -2.27 69.81
C LEU A 388 -18.72 -1.44 70.18
N ALA A 389 -19.21 -1.52 71.42
CA ALA A 389 -20.33 -0.72 71.92
C ALA A 389 -20.02 0.80 71.94
N ASN A 390 -18.83 1.19 72.42
CA ASN A 390 -18.47 2.59 72.64
C ASN A 390 -17.91 3.32 71.40
N ARG A 391 -17.72 2.63 70.26
CA ARG A 391 -17.18 3.25 69.05
C ARG A 391 -18.19 4.23 68.42
N LYS A 392 -17.88 5.54 68.39
CA LYS A 392 -18.72 6.55 67.72
C LYS A 392 -18.85 6.28 66.21
N PHE A 393 -20.06 6.45 65.67
CA PHE A 393 -20.32 6.35 64.24
C PHE A 393 -19.55 7.43 63.46
N LYS A 394 -18.63 7.02 62.58
CA LYS A 394 -18.28 7.81 61.39
C LYS A 394 -18.90 7.08 60.21
N VAL A 395 -20.03 7.59 59.71
CA VAL A 395 -20.63 7.09 58.46
C VAL A 395 -19.73 7.54 57.31
N GLN A 396 -18.67 6.77 57.05
CA GLN A 396 -17.94 6.87 55.80
C GLN A 396 -18.71 6.09 54.76
N VAL A 397 -19.65 6.76 54.09
CA VAL A 397 -20.24 6.21 52.86
C VAL A 397 -19.09 5.85 51.92
N PRO A 398 -18.99 4.62 51.40
CA PRO A 398 -17.93 4.26 50.47
C PRO A 398 -18.09 5.12 49.22
N LEU A 399 -17.23 6.14 49.12
CA LEU A 399 -17.04 7.07 48.00
C LEU A 399 -16.52 6.36 46.73
N ARG A 400 -16.87 5.09 46.50
CA ARG A 400 -16.53 4.38 45.25
C ARG A 400 -17.60 4.51 44.18
N VAL A 401 -18.76 5.04 44.53
CA VAL A 401 -19.85 5.32 43.60
C VAL A 401 -20.16 6.80 43.78
N TRP A 402 -19.66 7.64 42.86
CA TRP A 402 -20.05 9.04 42.62
C TRP A 402 -19.24 10.19 43.26
N ASP A 403 -17.91 10.12 43.21
CA ASP A 403 -17.09 11.34 43.35
C ASP A 403 -16.49 11.78 42.01
N TRP A 404 -17.36 12.32 41.13
CA TRP A 404 -16.92 12.99 39.90
C TRP A 404 -16.54 14.46 40.15
N LYS A 405 -17.07 15.08 41.21
CA LYS A 405 -16.82 16.49 41.56
C LYS A 405 -15.38 16.74 42.03
N SER A 406 -14.73 15.79 42.71
CA SER A 406 -13.32 15.92 43.09
C SER A 406 -12.33 15.70 41.92
N LYS A 407 -12.70 14.92 40.89
CA LYS A 407 -11.89 14.77 39.66
C LYS A 407 -12.03 15.95 38.70
N ALA A 408 -13.19 16.61 38.62
CA ALA A 408 -13.40 17.78 37.78
C ALA A 408 -12.51 18.98 38.19
N LYS A 409 -12.28 19.19 39.49
CA LYS A 409 -11.38 20.27 39.99
C LYS A 409 -9.89 20.04 39.72
N LYS A 410 -9.45 18.79 39.45
CA LYS A 410 -8.05 18.47 39.11
C LYS A 410 -7.76 18.49 37.61
N ALA A 411 -8.78 18.66 36.76
CA ALA A 411 -8.66 18.63 35.30
C ALA A 411 -8.69 20.03 34.65
N SER A 412 -8.60 21.11 35.43
CA SER A 412 -8.36 22.44 34.89
C SER A 412 -6.90 22.54 34.38
N PRO A 413 -6.66 22.89 33.11
CA PRO A 413 -5.30 23.08 32.64
C PRO A 413 -4.66 24.27 33.38
N LYS A 414 -3.46 24.06 33.93
CA LYS A 414 -2.54 25.16 34.21
C LYS A 414 -2.34 25.91 32.88
N VAL A 415 -2.88 27.12 32.81
CA VAL A 415 -2.51 28.08 31.79
C VAL A 415 -1.03 28.35 32.01
N VAL A 416 -0.19 27.86 31.09
CA VAL A 416 1.21 28.24 31.00
C VAL A 416 1.22 29.57 30.25
N SER A 417 1.47 30.64 31.00
CA SER A 417 1.82 31.97 30.49
C SER A 417 3.23 31.98 29.93
#